data_AF-A0A3D1CRB9-F1
#
_entry.id   AF-A0A3D1CRB9-F1
#
_cell.length_a   1.000
_cell.length_b   1.000
_cell.length_c   1.000
_cell.angle_alpha   90.00
_cell.angle_beta   90.00
_cell.angle_gamma   90.00
#
_symmetry.space_group_name_H-M   'P 1'
#
loop_
_entity.id
_entity.type
_entity.pdbx_description
1 polymer ?
#
loop_
_entity_poly.entity_id
_entity_poly.type
_entity_poly.pdbx_seq_one_letter_code
_entity_poly.pdbx_strand_id
1 'polypeptide(L)'
;MTLTQQQKDEMWGDKPYSQVRLITETRIWGDAVSRVFITVEIDLNPLTFNLIKKHRVLFKDDEEVQQLLDQAEDCGEKEGFVTCAFLEEYTGEVVLARAAKRAKECEDMLIGLHEFVMAKLDIPPVVKSPLQVKSSSRKLSQKQIIKQRVLIEHDLLDMLELVEGGHTLQEIKDMIYNEEETDDMTDILAIFDDGGRKIDLGDAIELVTNAWNYFPHKALNGLAPVELR
;
A
#
# COMPACT_ATOMS: atom_id res chain seq x y z
N MET A 1 17.39 7.21 14.06
CA MET A 1 18.80 6.83 13.82
C MET A 1 19.09 6.94 12.33
N THR A 2 20.34 7.15 11.90
CA THR A 2 20.68 7.18 10.47
C THR A 2 20.97 5.76 9.99
N LEU A 3 20.19 5.26 9.03
CA LEU A 3 20.44 3.96 8.38
C LEU A 3 21.86 3.89 7.80
N THR A 4 22.50 2.72 7.86
CA THR A 4 23.78 2.52 7.17
C THR A 4 23.56 2.54 5.66
N GLN A 5 24.59 2.95 4.89
CA GLN A 5 24.49 2.96 3.43
C GLN A 5 24.17 1.56 2.88
N GLN A 6 24.74 0.52 3.48
CA GLN A 6 24.43 -0.87 3.15
C GLN A 6 22.94 -1.20 3.33
N GLN A 7 22.31 -0.78 4.43
CA GLN A 7 20.88 -1.01 4.66
C GLN A 7 20.00 -0.26 3.66
N LYS A 8 20.42 0.95 3.25
CA LYS A 8 19.72 1.70 2.21
C LYS A 8 19.83 1.02 0.85
N ASP A 9 21.02 0.53 0.49
CA ASP A 9 21.26 -0.15 -0.78
C ASP A 9 20.52 -1.50 -0.85
N GLU A 10 20.42 -2.21 0.28
CA GLU A 10 19.68 -3.49 0.35
C GLU A 10 18.14 -3.32 0.35
N MET A 11 17.62 -2.14 0.73
CA MET A 11 16.17 -1.84 0.71
C MET A 11 15.71 -1.10 -0.54
N TRP A 12 16.47 -0.12 -1.00
CA TRP A 12 16.08 0.83 -2.06
C TRP A 12 17.20 1.08 -3.10
N GLY A 13 18.30 0.34 -3.04
CA GLY A 13 19.35 0.40 -4.07
C GLY A 13 19.05 -0.50 -5.26
N ASP A 14 20.09 -0.91 -6.00
CA ASP A 14 19.99 -1.79 -7.18
C ASP A 14 19.66 -3.27 -6.84
N LYS A 15 19.17 -3.54 -5.63
CA LYS A 15 18.84 -4.88 -5.12
C LYS A 15 17.37 -5.21 -5.40
N PRO A 16 17.00 -6.50 -5.47
CA PRO A 16 15.64 -6.91 -5.82
C PRO A 16 14.62 -6.38 -4.81
N TYR A 17 13.52 -5.84 -5.32
CA TYR A 17 12.37 -5.47 -4.51
C TYR A 17 11.69 -6.72 -3.94
N SER A 18 11.03 -6.57 -2.81
CA SER A 18 10.07 -7.60 -2.37
C SER A 18 8.81 -7.47 -3.23
N GLN A 19 8.35 -8.56 -3.84
CA GLN A 19 7.24 -8.54 -4.78
C GLN A 19 6.47 -9.86 -4.79
N VAL A 20 5.24 -9.82 -5.30
CA VAL A 20 4.43 -11.00 -5.60
C VAL A 20 4.28 -11.12 -7.11
N ARG A 21 4.58 -12.29 -7.66
CA ARG A 21 4.46 -12.60 -9.08
C ARG A 21 3.34 -13.61 -9.29
N LEU A 22 2.38 -13.27 -10.15
CA LEU A 22 1.39 -14.20 -10.66
C LEU A 22 1.82 -14.64 -12.06
N ILE A 23 2.26 -15.89 -12.19
CA ILE A 23 2.91 -16.42 -13.39
C ILE A 23 2.00 -17.45 -14.04
N THR A 24 1.87 -17.37 -15.37
CA THR A 24 1.22 -18.42 -16.17
C THR A 24 2.28 -19.19 -16.94
N GLU A 25 2.53 -20.43 -16.55
CA GLU A 25 3.48 -21.31 -17.21
C GLU A 25 2.77 -22.17 -18.26
N THR A 26 3.10 -21.99 -19.53
CA THR A 26 2.59 -22.87 -20.60
C THR A 26 3.66 -23.92 -20.94
N ARG A 27 3.34 -25.20 -20.74
CA ARG A 27 4.21 -26.34 -21.05
C ARG A 27 3.81 -26.94 -22.39
N ILE A 28 4.77 -26.97 -23.32
CA ILE A 28 4.59 -27.49 -24.68
C ILE A 28 5.18 -28.90 -24.75
N TRP A 29 4.46 -29.82 -25.37
CA TRP A 29 4.96 -31.17 -25.66
C TRP A 29 4.71 -31.52 -27.12
N GLY A 30 5.79 -31.71 -27.88
CA GLY A 30 5.70 -31.87 -29.33
C GLY A 30 5.26 -30.58 -30.02
N ASP A 31 4.16 -30.64 -30.78
CA ASP A 31 3.56 -29.53 -31.52
C ASP A 31 2.32 -28.94 -30.83
N ALA A 32 2.03 -29.33 -29.59
CA ALA A 32 0.85 -28.89 -28.85
C ALA A 32 1.15 -28.41 -27.43
N VAL A 33 0.27 -27.53 -26.91
CA VAL A 33 0.25 -27.19 -25.49
C VAL A 33 -0.17 -28.43 -24.70
N SER A 34 0.70 -28.87 -23.80
CA SER A 34 0.46 -30.03 -22.95
C SER A 34 -0.33 -29.63 -21.72
N ARG A 35 0.14 -28.62 -20.99
CA ARG A 35 -0.44 -28.17 -19.71
C ARG A 35 -0.16 -26.70 -19.50
N VAL A 36 -1.05 -26.02 -18.78
CA VAL A 36 -0.83 -24.65 -18.31
C VAL A 36 -0.89 -24.68 -16.79
N PHE A 37 0.07 -24.06 -16.12
CA PHE A 37 0.09 -23.91 -14.66
C PHE A 37 -0.03 -22.44 -14.29
N ILE A 38 -0.73 -22.17 -13.19
CA ILE A 38 -0.74 -20.86 -12.55
C ILE A 38 0.09 -20.97 -11.28
N THR A 39 1.13 -20.14 -11.19
CA THR A 39 2.05 -20.09 -10.06
C THR A 39 1.97 -18.72 -9.39
N VAL A 40 1.95 -18.68 -8.07
CA VAL A 40 2.17 -17.45 -7.29
C VAL A 40 3.51 -17.57 -6.59
N GLU A 41 4.43 -16.68 -6.93
CA GLU A 41 5.75 -16.59 -6.32
C GLU A 41 5.86 -15.32 -5.48
N ILE A 42 6.61 -15.42 -4.41
CA ILE A 42 6.95 -14.31 -3.53
C ILE A 42 8.46 -14.14 -3.60
N ASP A 43 8.90 -12.95 -3.97
CA ASP A 43 10.29 -12.56 -3.91
C ASP A 43 10.47 -11.64 -2.71
N LEU A 44 11.53 -11.86 -1.96
CA LEU A 44 11.91 -11.08 -0.80
C LEU A 44 13.29 -10.49 -0.99
N ASN A 45 13.41 -9.21 -0.67
CA ASN A 45 14.74 -8.61 -0.62
C ASN A 45 15.57 -9.25 0.51
N PRO A 46 16.91 -9.34 0.35
CA PRO A 46 17.77 -9.99 1.32
C PRO A 46 17.70 -9.38 2.73
N LEU A 47 17.57 -8.06 2.86
CA LEU A 47 17.51 -7.40 4.18
C LEU A 47 16.24 -7.80 4.94
N THR A 48 15.10 -7.77 4.27
CA THR A 48 13.79 -8.12 4.80
C THR A 48 13.85 -9.54 5.29
N PHE A 49 14.22 -10.48 4.42
CA PHE A 49 14.31 -11.90 4.76
C PHE A 49 15.22 -12.17 5.97
N ASN A 50 16.43 -11.60 5.97
CA ASN A 50 17.38 -11.81 7.06
C ASN A 50 16.88 -11.21 8.39
N LEU A 51 16.23 -10.05 8.34
CA LEU A 51 15.71 -9.37 9.53
C LEU A 51 14.50 -10.10 10.11
N ILE A 52 13.57 -10.58 9.27
CA ILE A 52 12.43 -11.40 9.73
C ILE A 52 12.92 -12.75 10.26
N LYS A 53 13.91 -13.38 9.62
CA LYS A 53 14.49 -14.66 10.05
C LYS A 53 15.18 -14.53 11.40
N LYS A 54 15.92 -13.43 11.64
CA LYS A 54 16.53 -13.13 12.95
C LYS A 54 15.48 -12.96 14.05
N HIS A 55 14.27 -12.49 13.70
CA HIS A 55 13.15 -12.28 14.61
C HIS A 55 12.04 -13.32 14.47
N ARG A 56 12.34 -14.50 13.92
CA ARG A 56 11.37 -15.57 13.64
C ARG A 56 10.46 -15.92 14.83
N VAL A 57 10.98 -15.78 16.06
CA VAL A 57 10.23 -16.02 17.31
C VAL A 57 9.00 -15.11 17.45
N LEU A 58 9.04 -13.90 16.90
CA LEU A 58 7.90 -12.97 16.93
C LEU A 58 6.76 -13.39 15.99
N PHE A 59 7.07 -14.21 14.99
CA PHE A 59 6.12 -14.71 13.99
C PHE A 59 5.70 -16.15 14.26
N LYS A 60 5.92 -16.68 15.47
CA LYS A 60 5.68 -18.09 15.78
C LYS A 60 4.23 -18.54 15.58
N ASP A 61 3.28 -17.61 15.73
CA ASP A 61 1.84 -17.86 15.63
C ASP A 61 1.33 -17.58 14.20
N ASP A 62 2.21 -17.14 13.29
CA ASP A 62 1.90 -16.84 11.89
C ASP A 62 2.41 -17.97 10.99
N GLU A 63 1.53 -18.93 10.70
CA GLU A 63 1.87 -20.12 9.91
C GLU A 63 2.36 -19.78 8.50
N GLU A 64 1.86 -18.70 7.88
CA GLU A 64 2.24 -18.31 6.52
C GLU A 64 3.66 -17.76 6.49
N VAL A 65 4.01 -16.91 7.46
CA VAL A 65 5.37 -16.38 7.58
C VAL A 65 6.34 -17.51 7.94
N GLN A 66 5.94 -18.47 8.78
CA GLN A 66 6.78 -19.63 9.06
C GLN A 66 7.04 -20.47 7.80
N GLN A 67 6.01 -20.76 7.01
CA GLN A 67 6.15 -21.50 5.75
C GLN A 67 7.06 -20.76 4.76
N LEU A 68 6.87 -19.44 4.61
CA LEU A 68 7.74 -18.61 3.78
C LEU A 68 9.21 -18.70 4.22
N LEU A 69 9.48 -18.65 5.52
CA LEU A 69 10.84 -18.71 6.05
C LEU A 69 11.50 -20.08 5.86
N ASP A 70 10.70 -21.15 5.84
CA ASP A 70 11.17 -22.52 5.68
C ASP A 70 11.37 -22.91 4.21
N GLN A 71 10.58 -22.34 3.29
CA GLN A 71 10.56 -22.70 1.87
C GLN A 71 11.27 -21.68 0.97
N ALA A 72 11.71 -20.55 1.50
CA ALA A 72 12.45 -19.56 0.72
C ALA A 72 13.82 -20.11 0.27
N GLU A 73 14.04 -20.08 -1.04
CA GLU A 73 15.31 -20.42 -1.68
C GLU A 73 16.13 -19.15 -1.92
N ASP A 74 17.43 -19.21 -1.66
CA ASP A 74 18.36 -18.12 -1.97
C ASP A 74 18.75 -18.19 -3.45
N CYS A 75 18.18 -17.30 -4.27
CA CYS A 75 18.46 -17.17 -5.69
C CYS A 75 19.63 -16.22 -5.98
N GLY A 76 20.34 -15.78 -4.93
CA GLY A 76 21.53 -14.94 -5.02
C GLY A 76 21.23 -13.44 -5.04
N GLU A 77 22.30 -12.66 -5.13
CA GLU A 77 22.29 -11.21 -4.87
C GLU A 77 21.37 -10.35 -5.76
N LYS A 78 20.92 -10.88 -6.91
CA LYS A 78 20.08 -10.16 -7.88
C LYS A 78 18.61 -10.51 -7.81
N GLU A 79 18.28 -11.71 -7.33
CA GLU A 79 16.89 -12.21 -7.27
C GLU A 79 16.38 -12.32 -5.83
N GLY A 80 17.30 -12.35 -4.84
CA GLY A 80 16.95 -12.38 -3.43
C GLY A 80 16.46 -13.76 -3.03
N PHE A 81 15.43 -13.79 -2.19
CA PHE A 81 14.83 -15.02 -1.70
C PHE A 81 13.49 -15.26 -2.38
N VAL A 82 13.31 -16.41 -3.02
CA VAL A 82 12.08 -16.75 -3.76
C VAL A 82 11.37 -17.91 -3.07
N THR A 83 10.05 -17.82 -2.95
CA THR A 83 9.22 -18.93 -2.48
C THR A 83 7.94 -19.06 -3.30
N CYS A 84 7.48 -20.29 -3.48
CA CYS A 84 6.24 -20.60 -4.20
C CYS A 84 5.08 -20.71 -3.21
N ALA A 85 4.13 -19.78 -3.31
CA ALA A 85 2.96 -19.71 -2.43
C ALA A 85 1.71 -20.39 -3.02
N PHE A 86 1.70 -20.67 -4.32
CA PHE A 86 0.60 -21.35 -5.01
C PHE A 86 1.12 -22.00 -6.29
N LEU A 87 0.67 -23.22 -6.57
CA LEU A 87 0.91 -23.90 -7.84
C LEU A 87 -0.26 -24.84 -8.14
N GLU A 88 -1.04 -24.52 -9.17
CA GLU A 88 -2.11 -25.40 -9.64
C GLU A 88 -2.16 -25.44 -11.18
N GLU A 89 -2.55 -26.58 -11.73
CA GLU A 89 -2.82 -26.72 -13.16
C GLU A 89 -4.08 -25.93 -13.54
N TYR A 90 -3.99 -25.13 -14.60
CA TYR A 90 -5.08 -24.32 -15.11
C TYR A 90 -6.15 -25.21 -15.75
N THR A 91 -7.20 -25.48 -14.98
CA THR A 91 -8.39 -26.23 -15.41
C THR A 91 -9.59 -25.34 -15.70
N GLY A 92 -9.51 -24.04 -15.39
CA GLY A 92 -10.54 -23.04 -15.63
C GLY A 92 -10.39 -21.80 -14.74
N GLU A 93 -11.34 -20.86 -14.88
CA GLU A 93 -11.29 -19.55 -14.21
C GLU A 93 -11.29 -19.63 -12.67
N VAL A 94 -11.80 -20.72 -12.10
CA VAL A 94 -11.78 -20.95 -10.64
C VAL A 94 -10.35 -20.99 -10.10
N VAL A 95 -9.43 -21.61 -10.83
CA VAL A 95 -8.00 -21.68 -10.45
C VAL A 95 -7.39 -20.28 -10.48
N LEU A 96 -7.74 -19.49 -11.51
CA LEU A 96 -7.26 -18.13 -11.67
C LEU A 96 -7.78 -17.22 -10.55
N ALA A 97 -9.04 -17.36 -10.14
CA ALA A 97 -9.62 -16.65 -9.01
C ALA A 97 -8.95 -17.01 -7.67
N ARG A 98 -8.63 -18.31 -7.46
CA ARG A 98 -7.89 -18.76 -6.28
C ARG A 98 -6.46 -18.22 -6.26
N ALA A 99 -5.76 -18.28 -7.39
CA ALA A 99 -4.42 -17.74 -7.52
C ALA A 99 -4.39 -16.23 -7.29
N ALA A 100 -5.34 -15.48 -7.83
CA ALA A 100 -5.46 -14.04 -7.61
C ALA A 100 -5.78 -13.71 -6.14
N LYS A 101 -6.66 -14.49 -5.49
CA LYS A 101 -6.92 -14.36 -4.05
C LYS A 101 -5.64 -14.61 -3.25
N ARG A 102 -4.91 -15.68 -3.59
CA ARG A 102 -3.67 -16.04 -2.90
C ARG A 102 -2.58 -14.99 -3.09
N ALA A 103 -2.43 -14.45 -4.30
CA ALA A 103 -1.52 -13.34 -4.57
C ALA A 103 -1.84 -12.12 -3.70
N LYS A 104 -3.13 -11.76 -3.56
CA LYS A 104 -3.55 -10.64 -2.71
C LYS A 104 -3.23 -10.87 -1.23
N GLU A 105 -3.44 -12.08 -0.72
CA GLU A 105 -3.03 -12.44 0.65
C GLU A 105 -1.52 -12.32 0.84
N CYS A 106 -0.73 -12.78 -0.13
CA CYS A 106 0.72 -12.68 -0.10
C CYS A 106 1.20 -11.22 -0.15
N GLU A 107 0.54 -10.36 -0.92
CA GLU A 107 0.83 -8.91 -0.94
C GLU A 107 0.61 -8.29 0.44
N ASP A 108 -0.53 -8.57 1.06
CA ASP A 108 -0.87 -8.00 2.37
C ASP A 108 0.11 -8.50 3.45
N MET A 109 0.52 -9.77 3.38
CA MET A 109 1.59 -10.33 4.23
C MET A 109 2.93 -9.62 4.01
N LEU A 110 3.37 -9.45 2.75
CA LEU A 110 4.62 -8.76 2.44
C LEU A 110 4.64 -7.32 2.94
N ILE A 111 3.53 -6.61 2.80
CA ILE A 111 3.37 -5.24 3.34
C ILE A 111 3.57 -5.27 4.84
N GLY A 112 2.92 -6.19 5.57
CA GLY A 112 3.07 -6.32 7.01
C GLY A 112 4.51 -6.65 7.45
N LEU A 113 5.19 -7.53 6.71
CA LEU A 113 6.61 -7.82 6.96
C LEU A 113 7.50 -6.60 6.74
N HIS A 114 7.19 -5.80 5.70
CA HIS A 114 7.95 -4.60 5.41
C HIS A 114 7.69 -3.48 6.43
N GLU A 115 6.46 -3.31 6.90
CA GLU A 115 6.10 -2.42 8.01
C GLU A 115 6.88 -2.81 9.28
N PHE A 116 6.99 -4.10 9.57
CA PHE A 116 7.81 -4.59 10.69
C PHE A 116 9.30 -4.24 10.52
N VAL A 117 9.86 -4.42 9.32
CA VAL A 117 11.26 -4.09 9.04
C VAL A 117 11.49 -2.58 9.18
N MET A 118 10.61 -1.75 8.62
CA MET A 118 10.68 -0.30 8.75
C MET A 118 10.64 0.14 10.21
N ALA A 119 9.70 -0.38 10.99
CA ALA A 119 9.58 -0.09 12.42
C ALA A 119 10.83 -0.53 13.20
N LYS A 120 11.46 -1.66 12.85
CA LYS A 120 12.70 -2.12 13.50
C LYS A 120 13.92 -1.28 13.14
N LEU A 121 13.88 -0.58 12.02
CA LEU A 121 14.95 0.27 11.54
C LEU A 121 14.73 1.76 11.89
N ASP A 122 13.70 2.07 12.69
CA ASP A 122 13.23 3.43 13.00
C ASP A 122 13.04 4.29 11.73
N ILE A 123 12.60 3.65 10.64
CA ILE A 123 12.27 4.32 9.39
C ILE A 123 10.82 4.77 9.52
N PRO A 124 10.52 6.08 9.43
CA PRO A 124 9.14 6.52 9.40
C PRO A 124 8.46 5.84 8.21
N PRO A 125 7.22 5.34 8.37
CA PRO A 125 6.49 4.76 7.25
C PRO A 125 6.48 5.79 6.11
N VAL A 126 6.82 5.34 4.91
CA VAL A 126 6.68 6.19 3.73
C VAL A 126 5.20 6.55 3.64
N VAL A 127 4.87 7.82 3.82
CA VAL A 127 3.55 8.38 3.53
C VAL A 127 3.20 7.87 2.14
N LYS A 128 2.16 7.04 2.04
CA LYS A 128 1.89 6.29 0.82
C LYS A 128 1.73 7.28 -0.32
N SER A 129 2.72 7.34 -1.22
CA SER A 129 2.53 8.10 -2.45
C SER A 129 1.33 7.50 -3.20
N PRO A 130 0.49 8.33 -3.82
CA PRO A 130 -0.89 7.99 -4.18
C PRO A 130 -1.02 7.17 -5.46
N LEU A 131 0.12 6.76 -6.03
CA LEU A 131 0.21 6.24 -7.39
C LEU A 131 -0.26 4.78 -7.56
N GLN A 132 -1.13 4.26 -6.66
CA GLN A 132 -1.79 2.96 -6.86
C GLN A 132 -3.30 2.93 -6.61
N VAL A 133 -4.01 4.03 -6.84
CA VAL A 133 -5.46 3.94 -7.12
C VAL A 133 -5.67 3.97 -8.63
N LYS A 134 -5.24 2.90 -9.31
CA LYS A 134 -5.72 2.65 -10.68
C LYS A 134 -7.21 2.32 -10.59
N SER A 135 -7.98 3.14 -11.29
CA SER A 135 -9.40 3.00 -11.59
C SER A 135 -9.78 1.56 -11.94
N SER A 136 -10.28 0.85 -10.95
CA SER A 136 -11.18 -0.28 -11.14
C SER A 136 -12.37 -0.04 -10.23
N SER A 137 -13.55 0.02 -10.83
CA SER A 137 -14.85 0.20 -10.22
C SER A 137 -15.18 -0.94 -9.25
N ARG A 138 -14.50 -0.96 -8.09
CA ARG A 138 -14.88 -1.74 -6.93
C ARG A 138 -15.52 -0.79 -5.93
N LYS A 139 -16.76 -1.11 -5.54
CA LYS A 139 -17.37 -0.54 -4.33
C LYS A 139 -16.42 -0.78 -3.17
N LEU A 140 -15.83 0.29 -2.64
CA LEU A 140 -15.02 0.23 -1.44
C LEU A 140 -15.93 -0.21 -0.28
N SER A 141 -15.47 -1.20 0.49
CA SER A 141 -16.22 -1.61 1.67
C SER A 141 -16.25 -0.47 2.70
N GLN A 142 -17.31 -0.40 3.50
CA GLN A 142 -17.46 0.62 4.54
C GLN A 142 -16.27 0.66 5.50
N LYS A 143 -15.66 -0.50 5.79
CA LYS A 143 -14.42 -0.60 6.60
C LYS A 143 -13.23 0.08 5.94
N GLN A 144 -13.10 -0.01 4.61
CA GLN A 144 -12.04 0.66 3.87
C GLN A 144 -12.25 2.18 3.84
N ILE A 145 -13.48 2.64 3.67
CA ILE A 145 -13.82 4.08 3.69
C ILE A 145 -13.50 4.68 5.06
N ILE A 146 -13.89 4.01 6.15
CA ILE A 146 -13.55 4.46 7.51
C ILE A 146 -12.04 4.48 7.74
N LYS A 147 -11.31 3.46 7.28
CA LYS A 147 -9.85 3.42 7.40
C LYS A 147 -9.20 4.60 6.64
N GLN A 148 -9.68 4.92 5.44
CA GLN A 148 -9.17 6.05 4.66
C GLN A 148 -9.48 7.38 5.32
N ARG A 149 -10.68 7.57 5.91
CA ARG A 149 -11.01 8.77 6.69
C ARG A 149 -10.01 9.01 7.82
N VAL A 150 -9.69 7.98 8.59
CA VAL A 150 -8.72 8.09 9.70
C VAL A 150 -7.33 8.49 9.21
N LEU A 151 -6.89 7.93 8.07
CA LEU A 151 -5.59 8.28 7.48
C LEU A 151 -5.58 9.74 7.01
N ILE A 152 -6.61 10.16 6.27
CA ILE A 152 -6.73 11.53 5.78
C ILE A 152 -6.80 12.54 6.94
N GLU A 153 -7.51 12.20 8.03
CA GLU A 153 -7.54 13.04 9.24
C GLU A 153 -6.17 13.19 9.88
N HIS A 154 -5.39 12.10 9.94
CA HIS A 154 -4.02 12.14 10.44
C HIS A 154 -3.12 12.98 9.54
N ASP A 155 -3.15 12.75 8.23
CA ASP A 155 -2.33 13.47 7.26
C ASP A 155 -2.68 14.98 7.27
N LEU A 156 -3.95 15.34 7.43
CA LEU A 156 -4.38 16.74 7.58
C LEU A 156 -3.87 17.37 8.87
N LEU A 157 -3.84 16.63 9.98
CA LEU A 157 -3.27 17.12 11.24
C LEU A 157 -1.77 17.36 11.12
N ASP A 158 -1.04 16.39 10.57
CA ASP A 158 0.40 16.53 10.34
C ASP A 158 0.69 17.74 9.44
N MET A 159 -0.10 17.95 8.38
CA MET A 159 0.06 19.09 7.48
C MET A 159 -0.31 20.42 8.16
N LEU A 160 -1.36 20.45 8.98
CA LEU A 160 -1.75 21.63 9.76
C LEU A 160 -0.70 22.01 10.81
N GLU A 161 0.01 21.03 11.41
CA GLU A 161 1.12 21.30 12.33
C GLU A 161 2.31 22.01 11.64
N LEU A 162 2.47 21.81 10.32
CA LEU A 162 3.52 22.44 9.53
C LEU A 162 3.20 23.88 9.11
N VAL A 163 1.91 24.26 9.13
CA VAL A 163 1.44 25.61 8.78
C VAL A 163 1.28 26.46 10.04
N GLU A 164 1.79 27.70 10.01
CA GLU A 164 1.63 28.67 11.11
C GLU A 164 0.25 29.38 11.12
N GLY A 165 -0.81 28.68 10.70
CA GLY A 165 -2.15 29.25 10.44
C GLY A 165 -3.13 29.15 11.60
N GLY A 166 -2.86 28.31 12.60
CA GLY A 166 -3.77 28.09 13.76
C GLY A 166 -5.11 27.44 13.41
N HIS A 167 -5.25 26.96 12.17
CA HIS A 167 -6.44 26.27 11.68
C HIS A 167 -6.58 24.88 12.28
N THR A 168 -7.82 24.45 12.48
CA THR A 168 -8.11 23.14 13.07
C THR A 168 -8.65 22.16 12.03
N LEU A 169 -8.43 20.86 12.27
CA LEU A 169 -9.03 19.81 11.43
C LEU A 169 -10.56 19.93 11.37
N GLN A 170 -11.19 20.40 12.45
CA GLN A 170 -12.64 20.57 12.49
C GLN A 170 -13.11 21.68 11.54
N GLU A 171 -12.36 22.78 11.41
CA GLU A 171 -12.68 23.84 10.45
C GLU A 171 -12.68 23.32 9.01
N ILE A 172 -11.67 22.52 8.63
CA ILE A 172 -11.61 21.91 7.29
C ILE A 172 -12.78 20.96 7.07
N LYS A 173 -13.14 20.13 8.07
CA LYS A 173 -14.30 19.24 7.97
C LYS A 173 -15.61 20.02 7.84
N ASP A 174 -15.73 21.14 8.54
CA ASP A 174 -16.92 21.99 8.50
C ASP A 174 -17.05 22.72 7.16
N MET A 175 -15.91 23.14 6.57
CA MET A 175 -15.85 23.70 5.21
C MET A 175 -16.29 22.66 4.16
N ILE A 176 -15.77 21.44 4.23
CA ILE A 176 -16.17 20.36 3.31
C ILE A 176 -17.64 19.99 3.53
N TYR A 177 -18.08 19.86 4.79
CA TYR A 177 -19.46 19.48 5.07
C TYR A 177 -20.45 20.52 4.56
N ASN A 178 -20.15 21.81 4.70
CA ASN A 178 -21.03 22.90 4.29
C ASN A 178 -20.70 23.47 2.91
N GLU A 179 -20.03 22.70 2.03
CA GLU A 179 -19.76 23.15 0.66
C GLU A 179 -21.04 23.71 0.00
N GLU A 180 -20.90 24.90 -0.59
CA GLU A 180 -21.95 25.54 -1.39
C GLU A 180 -21.53 25.59 -2.87
N GLU A 181 -20.23 25.74 -3.18
CA GLU A 181 -19.68 25.85 -4.54
C GLU A 181 -18.26 25.23 -4.70
N THR A 182 -17.77 25.08 -5.93
CA THR A 182 -16.43 24.52 -6.21
C THR A 182 -15.28 25.38 -5.69
N ASP A 183 -15.53 26.66 -5.41
CA ASP A 183 -14.52 27.57 -4.89
C ASP A 183 -14.14 27.27 -3.44
N ASP A 184 -15.00 26.56 -2.68
CA ASP A 184 -14.73 26.15 -1.30
C ASP A 184 -13.50 25.23 -1.19
N MET A 185 -13.19 24.47 -2.25
CA MET A 185 -11.97 23.67 -2.30
C MET A 185 -10.72 24.56 -2.38
N THR A 186 -10.81 25.69 -3.09
CA THR A 186 -9.73 26.67 -3.21
C THR A 186 -9.48 27.37 -1.87
N ASP A 187 -10.54 27.64 -1.11
CA ASP A 187 -10.43 28.22 0.23
C ASP A 187 -9.72 27.28 1.21
N ILE A 188 -9.97 25.97 1.12
CA ILE A 188 -9.23 24.98 1.92
C ILE A 188 -7.76 24.92 1.48
N LEU A 189 -7.47 24.99 0.17
CA LEU A 189 -6.09 25.00 -0.31
C LEU A 189 -5.32 26.24 0.13
N ALA A 190 -5.99 27.40 0.22
CA ALA A 190 -5.39 28.63 0.70
C ALA A 190 -4.92 28.53 2.17
N ILE A 191 -5.51 27.66 2.98
CA ILE A 191 -5.03 27.37 4.35
C ILE A 191 -3.61 26.80 4.32
N PHE A 192 -3.29 25.99 3.31
CA PHE A 192 -2.00 25.31 3.19
C PHE A 192 -0.98 26.11 2.36
N ASP A 193 -1.38 27.21 1.72
CA ASP A 193 -0.49 28.13 1.01
C ASP A 193 0.14 29.14 1.99
N ASP A 194 1.16 28.70 2.72
CA ASP A 194 1.96 29.51 3.66
C ASP A 194 2.75 30.66 2.96
N GLY A 195 2.85 30.65 1.63
CA GLY A 195 3.70 31.58 0.88
C GLY A 195 5.21 31.30 1.02
N GLY A 196 5.59 30.28 1.79
CA GLY A 196 6.97 29.94 2.12
C GLY A 196 7.30 28.44 2.11
N ARG A 197 7.10 27.72 1.00
CA ARG A 197 7.73 26.42 0.61
C ARG A 197 7.88 25.29 1.65
N LYS A 198 7.25 25.34 2.84
CA LYS A 198 7.34 24.26 3.85
C LYS A 198 6.56 23.02 3.43
N ILE A 199 5.50 23.21 2.64
CA ILE A 199 4.62 22.15 2.15
C ILE A 199 4.66 22.20 0.62
N ASP A 200 4.75 21.03 -0.02
CA ASP A 200 4.57 20.92 -1.46
C ASP A 200 3.08 21.14 -1.78
N LEU A 201 2.79 22.13 -2.62
CA LEU A 201 1.42 22.42 -3.05
C LEU A 201 0.78 21.21 -3.75
N GLY A 202 1.58 20.34 -4.38
CA GLY A 202 1.11 19.08 -4.94
C GLY A 202 0.53 18.15 -3.88
N ASP A 203 1.23 18.00 -2.75
CA ASP A 203 0.79 17.16 -1.63
C ASP A 203 -0.47 17.74 -0.97
N ALA A 204 -0.55 19.07 -0.83
CA ALA A 204 -1.72 19.76 -0.29
C ALA A 204 -2.96 19.61 -1.19
N ILE A 205 -2.82 19.83 -2.51
CA ILE A 205 -3.89 19.63 -3.49
C ILE A 205 -4.45 18.23 -3.39
N GLU A 206 -3.58 17.25 -3.31
CA GLU A 206 -3.97 15.87 -3.28
C GLU A 206 -4.67 15.48 -1.98
N LEU A 207 -4.15 15.92 -0.83
CA LEU A 207 -4.74 15.65 0.47
C LEU A 207 -6.13 16.29 0.60
N VAL A 208 -6.29 17.54 0.15
CA VAL A 208 -7.60 18.21 0.11
C VAL A 208 -8.56 17.51 -0.84
N THR A 209 -8.08 17.03 -2.00
CA THR A 209 -8.89 16.22 -2.93
C THR A 209 -9.35 14.91 -2.28
N ASN A 210 -8.48 14.26 -1.52
CA ASN A 210 -8.82 13.03 -0.79
C ASN A 210 -9.84 13.32 0.32
N ALA A 211 -9.63 14.36 1.11
CA ALA A 211 -10.59 14.82 2.12
C ALA A 211 -11.96 15.09 1.50
N TRP A 212 -12.00 15.81 0.37
CA TRP A 212 -13.22 16.07 -0.38
C TRP A 212 -13.95 14.79 -0.81
N ASN A 213 -13.23 13.76 -1.25
CA ASN A 213 -13.87 12.54 -1.73
C ASN A 213 -14.34 11.59 -0.62
N TYR A 214 -13.70 11.63 0.55
CA TYR A 214 -13.93 10.67 1.64
C TYR A 214 -14.72 11.24 2.82
N PHE A 215 -14.77 12.56 3.01
CA PHE A 215 -15.58 13.18 4.05
C PHE A 215 -17.03 13.43 3.63
N PRO A 216 -17.96 13.50 4.60
CA PRO A 216 -19.37 13.68 4.31
C PRO A 216 -19.70 15.10 3.88
N HIS A 217 -20.67 15.25 2.97
CA HIS A 217 -21.13 16.52 2.44
C HIS A 217 -22.60 16.74 2.76
N LYS A 218 -22.99 17.97 3.10
CA LYS A 218 -24.39 18.34 3.34
C LYS A 218 -25.24 18.19 2.09
N ALA A 219 -24.72 18.56 0.91
CA ALA A 219 -25.39 18.37 -0.37
C ALA A 219 -25.69 16.90 -0.70
N LEU A 220 -24.90 15.97 -0.14
CA LEU A 220 -25.05 14.52 -0.31
C LEU A 220 -25.76 13.84 0.87
N ASN A 221 -26.55 14.60 1.65
CA ASN A 221 -27.23 14.11 2.85
C ASN A 221 -26.29 13.48 3.90
N GLY A 222 -25.08 14.01 4.04
CA GLY A 222 -24.08 13.52 4.98
C GLY A 222 -23.33 12.27 4.49
N LEU A 223 -23.40 11.95 3.21
CA LEU A 223 -22.58 10.92 2.56
C LEU A 223 -21.34 11.53 1.91
N ALA A 224 -20.30 10.73 1.73
CA ALA A 224 -19.12 11.10 0.95
C ALA A 224 -19.27 10.72 -0.53
N PRO A 225 -18.65 11.45 -1.48
CA PRO A 225 -18.68 11.13 -2.90
C PRO A 225 -18.28 9.67 -3.21
N VAL A 226 -17.33 9.12 -2.46
CA VAL A 226 -16.88 7.72 -2.60
C VAL A 226 -17.96 6.70 -2.23
N GLU A 227 -18.93 7.06 -1.37
CA GLU A 227 -20.03 6.19 -0.94
C GLU A 227 -21.16 6.10 -1.98
N LEU A 228 -21.17 7.00 -2.98
CA LEU A 228 -22.17 7.04 -4.06
C LEU A 228 -21.75 6.27 -5.32
N ARG A 229 -20.52 5.74 -5.37
CA ARG A 229 -19.95 5.03 -6.53
C ARG A 229 -20.24 3.52 -6.54
#